data_AF-A0A3P7Z267-F1
#
_entry.id   AF-A0A3P7Z267-F1
#
_cell.length_a   1.000
_cell.length_b   1.000
_cell.length_c   1.000
_cell.angle_alpha   90.00
_cell.angle_beta   90.00
_cell.angle_gamma   90.00
#
_symmetry.space_group_name_H-M   'P 1'
#
loop_
_entity.id
_entity.type
_entity.pdbx_description
1 polymer ?
#
loop_
_entity_poly.entity_id
_entity_poly.type
_entity_poly.pdbx_seq_one_letter_code
_entity_poly.pdbx_strand_id
1 'polypeptide(L)'
;MAKATAIVFPYGDAPQTKQIVLRNTTRQDMVMKIKSDTPRALQLEAERIMVDARKFVALNLVFNQKELYTYPKGTSSTLYFYARPVTEYNQECLRYWLATPNCELPMQLAFMVKLKLNQTDYSAKKLFLDLPGHASMIEPVTGAIENELDADCLTAVNIDADTITCNEFDEDDLKYAHKMRPSGPKMASYSQFLTKEKEDELRQIANAIVAPGKGILAADESTGSMEKKMKTLGCENSEENRRKYRQLLFTTPDMNKHISGVIMFHETFYQKTDDGTRFVDVMKKNGVIPGIKVDKGVVPMAGTVGEATTQGMDDLNARCAQYKKDGAQFAKWRCVHKISATTPSHMALVEIAEVLARYASICQQNGLVPIVEPEILPDGEHNLDRCQKITETVLSYCYRALNDHHVFLEGTLLKPNMVTAGQAFKGKKPTPDEVALATVTALQRSVPPAVPGIVFLSGGQSEEDATLNLNAMNRLNTKKPWALTFSYGRALQASCMSKWAGKDANVKDAQDVFFHRAQANSLASLGKYTGDPNADKAASQSLFVANHAY
;
A
#
# COMPACT_ATOMS: atom_id res chain seq x y z
N MET A 1 45.13 19.45 0.20
CA MET A 1 45.36 19.38 1.67
C MET A 1 45.99 18.04 2.04
N ALA A 2 47.04 17.98 2.84
CA ALA A 2 47.64 16.70 3.24
C ALA A 2 47.06 16.18 4.57
N LYS A 3 46.77 14.87 4.61
CA LYS A 3 46.72 13.97 5.79
C LYS A 3 45.45 13.97 6.63
N ALA A 4 44.51 13.10 6.26
CA ALA A 4 43.66 12.44 7.24
C ALA A 4 43.75 10.91 7.08
N THR A 5 44.91 10.36 7.37
CA THR A 5 45.04 8.94 7.73
C THR A 5 44.61 8.73 9.17
N ALA A 6 43.49 9.32 9.58
CA ALA A 6 42.97 9.22 10.93
C ALA A 6 41.46 8.99 10.92
N ILE A 7 41.00 7.88 11.49
CA ILE A 7 39.59 7.63 11.78
C ILE A 7 39.35 8.05 13.22
N VAL A 8 38.34 8.89 13.45
CA VAL A 8 37.93 9.34 14.76
C VAL A 8 36.67 8.59 15.17
N PHE A 9 36.75 7.91 16.31
CA PHE A 9 35.61 7.29 16.97
C PHE A 9 35.16 8.19 18.14
N PRO A 10 33.89 8.61 18.20
CA PRO A 10 33.36 9.25 19.40
C PRO A 10 33.39 8.30 20.59
N TYR A 11 33.47 8.85 21.80
CA TYR A 11 33.35 8.05 23.01
C TYR A 11 31.91 7.53 23.15
N GLY A 12 31.74 6.25 23.46
CA GLY A 12 30.44 5.65 23.69
C GLY A 12 30.49 4.21 24.21
N ASP A 13 29.41 3.79 24.88
CA ASP A 13 29.30 2.45 25.50
C ASP A 13 28.95 1.33 24.51
N ALA A 14 28.59 1.69 23.27
CA ALA A 14 28.20 0.77 22.20
C ALA A 14 29.32 0.62 21.15
N PRO A 15 29.51 -0.58 20.57
CA PRO A 15 30.41 -0.76 19.44
C PRO A 15 30.05 0.15 18.27
N GLN A 16 31.06 0.74 17.64
CA GLN A 16 30.86 1.65 16.51
C GLN A 16 31.39 1.05 15.22
N THR A 17 30.61 1.17 14.16
CA THR A 17 30.99 0.66 12.84
C THR A 17 31.37 1.81 11.92
N LYS A 18 32.52 1.68 11.26
CA LYS A 18 32.98 2.53 10.16
C LYS A 18 33.26 1.65 8.94
N GLN A 19 33.20 2.21 7.74
CA GLN A 19 33.49 1.45 6.51
C GLN A 19 34.81 1.91 5.89
N ILE A 20 35.64 0.96 5.50
CA ILE A 20 36.86 1.20 4.72
C ILE A 20 36.64 0.65 3.32
N VAL A 21 36.86 1.48 2.29
CA VAL A 21 36.77 1.08 0.89
C VAL A 21 38.16 1.05 0.30
N LEU A 22 38.64 -0.14 -0.03
CA LEU A 22 39.91 -0.38 -0.69
C LEU A 22 39.68 -0.34 -2.20
N ARG A 23 40.25 0.64 -2.91
CA ARG A 23 40.14 0.73 -4.37
C ARG A 23 41.47 0.38 -5.02
N ASN A 24 41.44 -0.58 -5.93
CA ASN A 24 42.59 -0.92 -6.74
C ASN A 24 42.58 -0.10 -8.04
N THR A 25 43.32 1.01 -8.04
CA THR A 25 43.42 1.88 -9.23
C THR A 25 44.42 1.35 -10.26
N THR A 26 45.09 0.24 -9.98
CA THR A 26 46.10 -0.35 -10.86
C THR A 26 45.50 -1.29 -11.90
N ARG A 27 46.35 -1.81 -12.80
CA ARG A 27 45.98 -2.82 -13.80
C ARG A 27 46.29 -4.25 -13.35
N GLN A 28 46.74 -4.44 -12.11
CA GLN A 28 47.10 -5.75 -11.55
C GLN A 28 46.22 -6.03 -10.34
N ASP A 29 45.87 -7.27 -10.08
CA ASP A 29 45.17 -7.62 -8.84
C ASP A 29 46.11 -7.38 -7.66
N MET A 30 45.56 -6.96 -6.53
CA MET A 30 46.34 -6.65 -5.34
C MET A 30 45.86 -7.54 -4.20
N VAL A 31 46.78 -8.17 -3.48
CA VAL A 31 46.48 -8.82 -2.21
C VAL A 31 46.92 -7.94 -1.06
N MET A 32 46.14 -7.93 0.01
CA MET A 32 46.36 -7.09 1.17
C MET A 32 46.32 -7.89 2.46
N LYS A 33 47.16 -7.46 3.41
CA LYS A 33 47.10 -7.83 4.82
C LYS A 33 46.86 -6.59 5.66
N ILE A 34 45.89 -6.68 6.55
CA ILE A 34 45.55 -5.61 7.48
C ILE A 34 45.92 -6.06 8.89
N LYS A 35 46.65 -5.22 9.61
CA LYS A 35 47.06 -5.49 11.00
C LYS A 35 46.69 -4.34 11.90
N SER A 36 46.19 -4.66 13.08
CA SER A 36 45.93 -3.70 14.16
C SER A 36 46.95 -3.88 15.28
N ASP A 37 47.41 -2.79 15.88
CA ASP A 37 48.15 -2.82 17.15
C ASP A 37 47.21 -3.03 18.37
N THR A 38 45.89 -3.01 18.15
CA THR A 38 44.84 -3.27 19.15
C THR A 38 43.81 -4.31 18.67
N PRO A 39 44.21 -5.56 18.38
CA PRO A 39 43.35 -6.55 17.71
C PRO A 39 42.11 -7.00 18.52
N ARG A 40 42.05 -6.72 19.82
CA ARG A 40 40.86 -6.98 20.66
C ARG A 40 39.80 -5.87 20.50
N ALA A 41 40.26 -4.61 20.57
CA ALA A 41 39.37 -3.45 20.44
C ALA A 41 38.85 -3.22 19.02
N LEU A 42 39.46 -3.85 18.01
CA LEU A 42 39.19 -3.59 16.62
C LEU A 42 38.92 -4.88 15.85
N GLN A 43 37.69 -5.03 15.37
CA GLN A 43 37.27 -6.17 14.56
C GLN A 43 37.13 -5.74 13.10
N LEU A 44 37.83 -6.45 12.23
CA LEU A 44 37.75 -6.30 10.78
C LEU A 44 36.95 -7.47 10.20
N GLU A 45 36.10 -7.16 9.23
CA GLU A 45 35.36 -8.18 8.45
C GLU A 45 36.29 -9.17 7.73
N ALA A 46 37.43 -8.66 7.23
CA ALA A 46 38.50 -9.47 6.67
C ALA A 46 39.86 -8.80 6.89
N GLU A 47 40.85 -9.57 7.32
CA GLU A 47 42.24 -9.11 7.48
C GLU A 47 43.12 -9.43 6.27
N ARG A 48 42.63 -10.29 5.37
CA ARG A 48 43.33 -10.80 4.19
C ARG A 48 42.40 -10.70 3.00
N ILE A 49 42.77 -9.89 2.01
CA ILE A 49 41.84 -9.48 0.95
C ILE A 49 42.54 -9.54 -0.40
N MET A 50 41.81 -9.93 -1.43
CA MET A 50 42.18 -9.71 -2.82
C MET A 50 41.27 -8.63 -3.40
N VAL A 51 41.86 -7.64 -4.07
CA VAL A 51 41.15 -6.58 -4.77
C VAL A 51 41.58 -6.65 -6.23
N ASP A 52 40.68 -7.10 -7.08
CA ASP A 52 40.97 -7.24 -8.51
C ASP A 52 41.32 -5.88 -9.15
N ALA A 53 42.04 -5.92 -10.26
CA ALA A 53 42.39 -4.74 -11.04
C ALA A 53 41.15 -3.90 -11.36
N ARG A 54 41.21 -2.59 -11.07
CA ARG A 54 40.10 -1.64 -11.30
C ARG A 54 38.82 -1.96 -10.51
N LYS A 55 38.89 -2.80 -9.48
CA LYS A 55 37.78 -3.10 -8.58
C LYS A 55 38.02 -2.52 -7.18
N PHE A 56 37.03 -2.71 -6.31
CA PHE A 56 37.10 -2.29 -4.93
C PHE A 56 36.53 -3.36 -4.00
N VAL A 57 36.93 -3.30 -2.73
CA VAL A 57 36.35 -4.09 -1.64
C VAL A 57 35.99 -3.16 -0.51
N ALA A 58 34.77 -3.26 0.00
CA ALA A 58 34.32 -2.53 1.18
C ALA A 58 34.38 -3.45 2.39
N LEU A 59 34.90 -2.93 3.51
CA LEU A 59 35.06 -3.67 4.76
C LEU A 59 34.43 -2.90 5.89
N ASN A 60 33.71 -3.61 6.75
CA ASN A 60 33.28 -3.05 8.01
C ASN A 60 34.40 -3.15 9.06
N LEU A 61 34.60 -2.02 9.74
CA LEU A 61 35.50 -1.85 10.87
C LEU A 61 34.63 -1.61 12.11
N VAL A 62 34.61 -2.56 13.04
CA VAL A 62 33.89 -2.43 14.30
C VAL A 62 34.88 -2.14 15.41
N PHE A 63 34.68 -1.01 16.09
CA PHE A 63 35.49 -0.59 17.21
C PHE A 63 34.72 -0.75 18.52
N ASN A 64 35.27 -1.55 19.42
CA ASN A 64 34.71 -1.79 20.75
C ASN A 64 35.55 -1.07 21.81
N GLN A 65 35.06 0.10 22.25
CA GLN A 65 35.75 0.90 23.25
C GLN A 65 35.91 0.15 24.59
N LYS A 66 35.00 -0.78 24.92
CA LYS A 66 35.08 -1.57 26.15
C LYS A 66 36.29 -2.47 26.17
N GLU A 67 36.92 -2.80 25.05
CA GLU A 67 38.10 -3.67 25.03
C GLU A 67 39.43 -2.90 25.11
N LEU A 68 39.36 -1.56 25.28
CA LEU A 68 40.54 -0.71 25.51
C LEU A 68 41.01 -0.64 26.96
N TYR A 69 40.36 -1.25 27.96
CA TYR A 69 40.82 -1.16 29.36
C TYR A 69 42.24 -1.69 29.59
N THR A 70 42.77 -2.49 28.68
CA THR A 70 44.18 -2.95 28.69
C THR A 70 45.16 -1.97 28.04
N TYR A 71 44.70 -0.84 27.48
CA TYR A 71 45.51 0.14 26.76
C TYR A 71 45.48 1.52 27.49
N PRO A 72 46.60 2.25 27.58
CA PRO A 72 46.66 3.51 28.34
C PRO A 72 45.65 4.55 27.85
N LYS A 73 44.94 5.23 28.77
CA LYS A 73 44.03 6.34 28.43
C LYS A 73 44.74 7.37 27.54
N GLY A 74 44.18 7.63 26.35
CA GLY A 74 44.76 8.54 25.35
C GLY A 74 45.58 7.87 24.24
N THR A 75 45.60 6.54 24.14
CA THR A 75 46.32 5.84 23.06
C THR A 75 45.55 5.88 21.75
N SER A 76 46.15 6.49 20.73
CA SER A 76 45.78 6.25 19.33
C SER A 76 46.22 4.85 18.92
N SER A 77 45.32 4.06 18.35
CA SER A 77 45.67 2.79 17.69
C SER A 77 46.06 3.04 16.23
N THR A 78 46.79 2.14 15.59
CA THR A 78 47.14 2.23 14.17
C THR A 78 46.78 0.94 13.43
N LEU A 79 46.07 1.11 12.32
CA LEU A 79 45.86 0.09 11.30
C LEU A 79 46.96 0.17 10.24
N TYR A 80 47.61 -0.95 9.98
CA TYR A 80 48.65 -1.10 8.98
C TYR A 80 48.10 -1.92 7.81
N PHE A 81 48.18 -1.34 6.61
CA PHE A 81 47.76 -1.99 5.38
C PHE A 81 49.00 -2.33 4.56
N TYR A 82 49.29 -3.62 4.45
CA TYR A 82 50.36 -4.12 3.58
C TYR A 82 49.76 -4.62 2.28
N ALA A 83 50.34 -4.27 1.14
CA ALA A 83 49.82 -4.63 -0.18
C ALA A 83 50.91 -5.21 -1.07
N ARG A 84 50.55 -6.19 -1.90
CA ARG A 84 51.43 -6.77 -2.92
C ARG A 84 50.65 -7.02 -4.22
N PRO A 85 51.22 -6.75 -5.40
CA PRO A 85 50.60 -7.10 -6.67
C PRO A 85 50.62 -8.61 -6.88
N VAL A 86 49.56 -9.13 -7.48
CA VAL A 86 49.47 -10.50 -7.98
C VAL A 86 50.06 -10.56 -9.37
N THR A 87 51.05 -11.42 -9.56
CA THR A 87 51.63 -11.74 -10.86
C THR A 87 51.66 -13.25 -11.03
N GLU A 88 51.75 -13.73 -12.26
CA GLU A 88 51.83 -15.17 -12.54
C GLU A 88 53.01 -15.83 -11.82
N TYR A 89 54.10 -15.09 -11.59
CA TYR A 89 55.33 -15.58 -10.98
C TYR A 89 55.33 -15.59 -9.45
N ASN A 90 54.39 -14.93 -8.78
CA ASN A 90 54.44 -14.76 -7.33
C ASN A 90 53.27 -15.40 -6.56
N GLN A 91 52.35 -16.09 -7.24
CA GLN A 91 51.14 -16.63 -6.64
C GLN A 91 51.41 -17.57 -5.45
N GLU A 92 52.39 -18.48 -5.56
CA GLU A 92 52.77 -19.38 -4.46
C GLU A 92 53.35 -18.61 -3.26
N CYS A 93 54.25 -17.67 -3.53
CA CYS A 93 54.82 -16.80 -2.52
C CYS A 93 53.77 -15.89 -1.87
N LEU A 94 52.72 -15.48 -2.61
CA LEU A 94 51.61 -14.70 -2.07
C LEU A 94 50.70 -15.53 -1.17
N ARG A 95 50.45 -16.80 -1.50
CA ARG A 95 49.72 -17.71 -0.60
C ARG A 95 50.47 -17.91 0.71
N TYR A 96 51.78 -18.18 0.65
CA TYR A 96 52.62 -18.28 1.85
C TYR A 96 52.65 -16.96 2.63
N TRP A 97 52.80 -15.85 1.93
CA TRP A 97 52.75 -14.52 2.53
C TRP A 97 51.42 -14.33 3.24
N LEU A 98 50.26 -14.48 2.60
CA LEU A 98 48.93 -14.35 3.21
C LEU A 98 48.72 -15.27 4.42
N ALA A 99 49.21 -16.51 4.38
CA ALA A 99 49.02 -17.49 5.44
C ALA A 99 49.92 -17.25 6.67
N THR A 100 51.14 -16.75 6.46
CA THR A 100 52.17 -16.67 7.50
C THR A 100 52.01 -15.39 8.33
N PRO A 101 51.83 -15.45 9.65
CA PRO A 101 51.81 -14.27 10.51
C PRO A 101 53.18 -13.58 10.54
N ASN A 102 53.20 -12.24 10.59
CA ASN A 102 54.40 -11.44 10.86
C ASN A 102 55.53 -11.53 9.80
N CYS A 103 55.20 -11.84 8.55
CA CYS A 103 56.15 -11.91 7.43
C CYS A 103 56.12 -10.65 6.54
N GLU A 104 55.48 -9.57 7.00
CA GLU A 104 55.34 -8.32 6.24
C GLU A 104 56.61 -7.47 6.32
N LEU A 105 57.00 -6.87 5.18
CA LEU A 105 58.19 -6.01 5.11
C LEU A 105 57.77 -4.52 5.09
N PRO A 106 58.63 -3.60 5.58
CA PRO A 106 58.35 -2.16 5.53
C PRO A 106 58.04 -1.64 4.11
N MET A 107 58.71 -2.18 3.08
CA MET A 107 58.46 -1.83 1.67
C MET A 107 57.07 -2.24 1.16
N GLN A 108 56.35 -3.10 1.88
CA GLN A 108 54.99 -3.55 1.53
C GLN A 108 53.91 -2.67 2.17
N LEU A 109 54.29 -1.75 3.08
CA LEU A 109 53.34 -0.90 3.79
C LEU A 109 52.75 0.14 2.84
N ALA A 110 51.48 -0.02 2.50
CA ALA A 110 50.74 0.89 1.62
C ALA A 110 50.11 2.05 2.41
N PHE A 111 49.53 1.77 3.58
CA PHE A 111 48.89 2.79 4.42
C PHE A 111 49.10 2.54 5.91
N MET A 112 49.16 3.64 6.66
CA MET A 112 49.04 3.66 8.12
C MET A 112 47.86 4.55 8.47
N VAL A 113 46.81 3.98 9.06
CA VAL A 113 45.61 4.71 9.47
C VAL A 113 45.55 4.76 10.99
N LYS A 114 45.73 5.95 11.56
CA LYS A 114 45.58 6.21 12.99
C LYS A 114 44.11 6.15 13.38
N LEU A 115 43.82 5.60 14.52
CA LEU A 115 42.50 5.58 15.14
C LEU A 115 42.58 6.47 16.36
N LYS A 116 41.70 7.48 16.42
CA LYS A 116 41.64 8.44 17.52
C LYS A 116 40.30 8.31 18.23
N LEU A 117 40.33 8.42 19.56
CA LEU A 117 39.11 8.60 20.36
C LEU A 117 38.96 10.08 20.68
N ASN A 118 37.96 10.73 20.10
CA ASN A 118 37.70 12.14 20.35
C ASN A 118 36.18 12.41 20.32
N GLN A 119 35.67 13.21 21.26
CA GLN A 119 34.28 13.69 21.25
C GLN A 119 34.09 14.97 20.42
N THR A 120 35.16 15.74 20.21
CA THR A 120 35.09 17.05 19.54
C THR A 120 35.36 16.97 18.05
N ASP A 121 36.20 16.02 17.63
CA ASP A 121 36.58 15.85 16.23
C ASP A 121 35.68 14.79 15.58
N TYR A 122 35.29 15.05 14.34
CA TYR A 122 34.53 14.11 13.53
C TYR A 122 35.38 13.61 12.37
N SER A 123 35.35 12.31 12.08
CA SER A 123 35.83 11.76 10.81
C SER A 123 34.67 11.18 10.03
N ALA A 124 34.77 11.23 8.71
CA ALA A 124 33.75 10.72 7.81
C ALA A 124 33.35 9.26 8.11
N LYS A 125 32.16 8.85 7.69
CA LYS A 125 31.69 7.46 7.83
C LYS A 125 32.46 6.46 6.97
N LYS A 126 33.00 6.90 5.83
CA LYS A 126 33.75 6.07 4.88
C LYS A 126 35.16 6.61 4.67
N LEU A 127 36.15 5.73 4.78
CA LEU A 127 37.55 6.01 4.41
C LEU A 127 37.88 5.26 3.12
N PHE A 128 38.40 5.97 2.12
CA PHE A 128 38.84 5.39 0.86
C PHE A 128 40.37 5.32 0.83
N LEU A 129 40.89 4.14 0.48
CA LEU A 129 42.32 3.88 0.31
C LEU A 129 42.56 3.40 -1.13
N ASP A 130 43.17 4.27 -1.93
CA ASP A 130 43.48 4.07 -3.34
C ASP A 130 44.86 3.47 -3.50
N LEU A 131 44.92 2.21 -3.90
CA LEU A 131 46.19 1.54 -4.16
C LEU A 131 46.77 2.03 -5.50
N PRO A 132 48.03 2.49 -5.53
CA PRO A 132 48.97 2.64 -4.42
C PRO A 132 49.00 4.07 -3.82
N GLY A 133 48.84 4.19 -2.50
CA GLY A 133 49.37 5.32 -1.72
C GLY A 133 48.54 6.59 -1.63
N HIS A 134 47.28 6.62 -2.10
CA HIS A 134 46.40 7.78 -1.94
C HIS A 134 45.22 7.47 -0.99
N ALA A 135 44.88 8.39 -0.08
CA ALA A 135 43.82 8.19 0.90
C ALA A 135 42.88 9.40 0.93
N SER A 136 41.57 9.17 0.93
CA SER A 136 40.53 10.20 0.91
C SER A 136 39.41 9.85 1.89
N MET A 137 38.85 10.86 2.56
CA MET A 137 37.64 10.69 3.38
C MET A 137 36.46 11.26 2.60
N ILE A 138 35.36 10.51 2.52
CA ILE A 138 34.17 10.92 1.78
C ILE A 138 32.98 10.89 2.73
N GLU A 139 32.29 12.02 2.86
CA GLU A 139 30.99 12.11 3.51
C GLU A 139 29.96 12.50 2.44
N PRO A 140 28.83 11.78 2.31
CA PRO A 140 27.77 12.17 1.39
C PRO A 140 27.16 13.51 1.81
N VAL A 141 27.04 14.44 0.86
CA VAL A 141 26.18 15.61 1.03
C VAL A 141 24.73 15.11 0.93
N THR A 142 23.96 15.28 2.00
CA THR A 142 22.59 14.74 2.11
C THR A 142 21.51 15.73 1.65
N GLY A 143 21.91 16.93 1.21
CA GLY A 143 21.02 17.94 0.64
C GLY A 143 21.37 18.23 -0.82
N ALA A 144 20.37 18.63 -1.60
CA ALA A 144 20.60 19.13 -2.95
C ALA A 144 21.45 20.41 -2.90
N ILE A 145 22.45 20.50 -3.76
CA ILE A 145 23.18 21.74 -4.01
C ILE A 145 22.36 22.50 -5.05
N GLU A 146 21.79 23.65 -4.66
CA GLU A 146 21.13 24.54 -5.62
C GLU A 146 22.21 25.22 -6.45
N ASN A 147 22.34 24.78 -7.71
CA ASN A 147 23.17 25.43 -8.72
C ASN A 147 22.24 26.17 -9.70
N GLU A 148 22.69 27.29 -10.27
CA GLU A 148 21.96 27.91 -11.38
C GLU A 148 21.95 26.90 -12.54
N LEU A 149 20.78 26.69 -13.16
CA LEU A 149 20.62 25.75 -14.28
C LEU A 149 21.63 26.09 -15.37
N ASP A 150 22.65 25.24 -15.48
CA ASP A 150 23.62 25.33 -16.57
C ASP A 150 22.86 25.04 -17.87
N ALA A 151 22.70 26.07 -18.71
CA ALA A 151 21.98 25.96 -19.98
C ALA A 151 22.73 25.04 -20.98
N ASP A 152 23.98 24.70 -20.67
CA ASP A 152 24.82 23.80 -21.42
C ASP A 152 25.13 22.54 -20.59
N CYS A 153 24.66 21.38 -21.06
CA CYS A 153 24.92 20.10 -20.38
C CYS A 153 26.38 19.62 -20.51
N LEU A 154 27.28 20.39 -21.14
CA LEU A 154 28.70 20.05 -21.28
C LEU A 154 29.48 20.13 -19.94
N THR A 155 29.00 20.91 -18.97
CA THR A 155 29.61 21.10 -17.64
C THR A 155 28.79 20.50 -16.49
N ALA A 156 27.68 19.82 -16.81
CA ALA A 156 26.79 19.21 -15.82
C ALA A 156 27.50 18.10 -15.02
N VAL A 157 27.61 18.30 -13.70
CA VAL A 157 28.09 17.27 -12.77
C VAL A 157 26.95 16.31 -12.49
N ASN A 158 27.19 15.01 -12.66
CA ASN A 158 26.17 13.99 -12.43
C ASN A 158 25.75 14.00 -10.95
N ILE A 159 24.49 14.36 -10.67
CA ILE A 159 23.93 14.42 -9.30
C ILE A 159 23.83 13.01 -8.71
N ASP A 160 23.73 12.00 -9.57
CA ASP A 160 23.78 10.57 -9.24
C ASP A 160 25.19 9.99 -9.37
N ALA A 161 26.23 10.83 -9.32
CA ALA A 161 27.60 10.37 -9.14
C ALA A 161 27.67 9.55 -7.84
N ASP A 162 27.78 8.23 -7.98
CA ASP A 162 28.13 7.37 -6.85
C ASP A 162 29.42 7.90 -6.20
N THR A 163 29.63 7.60 -4.93
CA THR A 163 30.87 7.84 -4.16
C THR A 163 32.15 7.37 -4.88
N ILE A 164 32.02 6.63 -5.97
CA ILE A 164 33.06 6.13 -6.87
C ILE A 164 33.56 7.23 -7.85
N THR A 165 32.75 8.25 -8.17
CA THR A 165 33.07 9.34 -9.13
C THR A 165 33.09 10.73 -8.50
N CYS A 166 33.32 10.84 -7.17
CA CYS A 166 33.33 12.12 -6.46
C CYS A 166 34.47 13.06 -6.91
N ASN A 167 34.16 14.36 -7.03
CA ASN A 167 35.15 15.42 -7.26
C ASN A 167 35.40 16.22 -5.96
N GLU A 168 36.57 16.84 -5.84
CA GLU A 168 36.88 17.77 -4.74
C GLU A 168 36.06 19.06 -4.96
N PHE A 169 35.32 19.50 -3.93
CA PHE A 169 34.58 20.77 -3.96
C PHE A 169 35.57 21.94 -3.99
N ASP A 170 35.28 22.96 -4.79
CA ASP A 170 36.06 24.21 -4.79
C ASP A 170 35.58 25.21 -3.71
N GLU A 171 36.27 26.34 -3.59
CA GLU A 171 35.92 27.37 -2.58
C GLU A 171 34.56 28.04 -2.84
N ASP A 172 34.09 28.05 -4.09
CA ASP A 172 32.80 28.62 -4.44
C ASP A 172 31.66 27.64 -4.07
N ASP A 173 31.84 26.34 -4.29
CA ASP A 173 30.94 25.27 -3.81
C ASP A 173 30.73 25.33 -2.28
N LEU A 174 31.82 25.55 -1.53
CA LEU A 174 31.78 25.70 -0.07
C LEU A 174 30.98 26.94 0.36
N LYS A 175 31.07 28.02 -0.41
CA LYS A 175 30.35 29.29 -0.15
C LYS A 175 28.83 29.12 -0.22
N TYR A 176 28.34 28.25 -1.10
CA TYR A 176 26.92 27.89 -1.20
C TYR A 176 26.48 26.97 -0.06
N ALA A 177 27.32 26.00 0.34
CA ALA A 177 27.06 25.12 1.47
C ALA A 177 26.93 25.89 2.81
N HIS A 178 27.72 26.95 3.01
CA HIS A 178 27.72 27.75 4.24
C HIS A 178 26.52 28.70 4.41
N LYS A 179 25.68 28.91 3.39
CA LYS A 179 24.46 29.74 3.52
C LYS A 179 23.31 29.04 4.24
N MET A 180 23.48 27.78 4.65
CA MET A 180 22.50 27.06 5.47
C MET A 180 22.48 27.57 6.91
N ARG A 181 21.72 28.64 7.18
CA ARG A 181 21.20 28.89 8.53
C ARG A 181 20.30 27.73 8.96
N PRO A 182 20.23 27.39 10.26
CA PRO A 182 19.36 26.33 10.74
C PRO A 182 17.90 26.78 10.59
N SER A 183 17.28 26.42 9.46
CA SER A 183 15.83 26.30 9.40
C SER A 183 15.43 25.09 10.24
N GLY A 184 14.30 25.19 10.92
CA GLY A 184 13.78 24.18 11.85
C GLY A 184 13.60 22.79 11.22
N PRO A 185 13.01 21.82 11.94
CA PRO A 185 13.04 20.42 11.56
C PRO A 185 12.53 20.24 10.12
N LYS A 186 13.45 20.00 9.18
CA LYS A 186 13.10 19.63 7.81
C LYS A 186 12.47 18.24 7.91
N MET A 187 11.14 18.21 7.89
CA MET A 187 10.40 16.96 7.72
C MET A 187 10.84 16.31 6.41
N ALA A 188 10.83 14.97 6.42
CA ALA A 188 11.40 14.06 5.44
C ALA A 188 10.99 14.30 3.98
N SER A 189 11.52 13.49 3.06
CA SER A 189 11.30 13.42 1.60
C SER A 189 9.83 13.24 1.13
N TYR A 190 8.84 13.58 1.95
CA TYR A 190 7.42 13.39 1.70
C TYR A 190 6.67 14.71 1.95
N SER A 191 6.02 15.25 0.92
CA SER A 191 5.10 16.39 1.08
C SER A 191 3.80 15.91 1.69
N GLN A 192 3.39 16.47 2.84
CA GLN A 192 2.04 16.27 3.36
C GLN A 192 1.03 16.89 2.38
N PHE A 193 0.24 16.07 1.68
CA PHE A 193 -0.72 16.54 0.65
C PHE A 193 -2.14 16.77 1.18
N LEU A 194 -2.48 16.24 2.36
CA LEU A 194 -3.74 16.51 3.06
C LEU A 194 -3.46 17.41 4.26
N THR A 195 -4.24 18.47 4.41
CA THR A 195 -4.22 19.25 5.66
C THR A 195 -4.88 18.45 6.77
N LYS A 196 -4.60 18.81 8.02
CA LYS A 196 -5.18 18.15 9.20
C LYS A 196 -6.71 18.20 9.18
N GLU A 197 -7.29 19.32 8.76
CA GLU A 197 -8.73 19.51 8.63
C GLU A 197 -9.34 18.51 7.64
N LYS A 198 -8.62 18.24 6.54
CA LYS A 198 -9.06 17.31 5.50
C LYS A 198 -8.94 15.86 5.94
N GLU A 199 -7.87 15.50 6.64
CA GLU A 199 -7.75 14.19 7.29
C GLU A 199 -8.90 13.97 8.29
N ASP A 200 -9.21 14.99 9.10
CA ASP A 200 -10.27 14.92 10.10
C ASP A 200 -11.65 14.81 9.45
N GLU A 201 -11.93 15.57 8.38
CA GLU A 201 -13.15 15.43 7.58
C GLU A 201 -13.30 14.01 7.00
N LEU A 202 -12.29 13.49 6.32
CA LEU A 202 -12.31 12.16 5.71
C LEU A 202 -12.51 11.06 6.76
N ARG A 203 -11.80 11.16 7.89
CA ARG A 203 -11.92 10.22 9.02
C ARG A 203 -13.31 10.25 9.63
N GLN A 204 -13.91 11.43 9.80
CA GLN A 204 -15.27 11.57 10.32
C GLN A 204 -16.30 10.95 9.38
N ILE A 205 -16.20 11.21 8.07
CA ILE A 205 -17.10 10.62 7.07
C ILE A 205 -16.98 9.10 7.07
N ALA A 206 -15.75 8.56 7.03
CA ALA A 206 -15.52 7.11 6.98
C ALA A 206 -16.09 6.40 8.21
N ASN A 207 -15.88 6.94 9.41
CA ASN A 207 -16.45 6.41 10.65
C ASN A 207 -17.99 6.52 10.70
N ALA A 208 -18.57 7.60 10.18
CA ALA A 208 -20.02 7.77 10.12
C ALA A 208 -20.67 6.74 9.17
N ILE A 209 -19.98 6.37 8.08
CA ILE A 209 -20.43 5.32 7.16
C ILE A 209 -20.45 3.95 7.86
N VAL A 210 -19.49 3.65 8.73
CA VAL A 210 -19.40 2.34 9.39
C VAL A 210 -19.93 2.35 10.83
N ALA A 211 -20.83 3.27 11.15
CA ALA A 211 -21.48 3.34 12.45
C ALA A 211 -22.12 1.97 12.81
N PRO A 212 -22.05 1.54 14.09
CA PRO A 212 -22.57 0.24 14.51
C PRO A 212 -24.03 0.02 14.10
N GLY A 213 -24.33 -1.15 13.53
CA GLY A 213 -25.66 -1.47 13.05
C GLY A 213 -26.05 -0.80 11.73
N LYS A 214 -25.14 -0.09 11.05
CA LYS A 214 -25.42 0.49 9.73
C LYS A 214 -24.49 -0.05 8.65
N GLY A 215 -24.95 0.04 7.41
CA GLY A 215 -24.17 -0.26 6.22
C GLY A 215 -24.60 0.57 5.02
N ILE A 216 -24.11 0.19 3.84
CA ILE A 216 -24.27 0.94 2.60
C ILE A 216 -25.25 0.23 1.67
N LEU A 217 -26.19 0.98 1.11
CA LEU A 217 -26.96 0.54 -0.05
C LEU A 217 -26.19 0.91 -1.33
N ALA A 218 -25.82 -0.10 -2.12
CA ALA A 218 -25.19 0.11 -3.42
C ALA A 218 -26.27 0.17 -4.51
N ALA A 219 -26.69 1.39 -4.88
CA ALA A 219 -27.70 1.69 -5.89
C ALA A 219 -27.07 2.34 -7.14
N ASP A 220 -25.84 1.93 -7.45
CA ASP A 220 -24.95 2.50 -8.47
C ASP A 220 -24.87 1.68 -9.75
N GLU A 221 -25.91 0.87 -10.01
CA GLU A 221 -26.03 0.14 -11.26
C GLU A 221 -26.06 1.12 -12.45
N SER A 222 -25.20 0.87 -13.45
CA SER A 222 -25.22 1.60 -14.73
C SER A 222 -26.52 1.32 -15.50
N THR A 223 -26.80 2.10 -16.53
CA THR A 223 -27.96 1.89 -17.41
C THR A 223 -28.03 0.47 -17.96
N GLY A 224 -26.90 -0.08 -18.43
CA GLY A 224 -26.83 -1.46 -18.93
C GLY A 224 -26.94 -2.53 -17.83
N SER A 225 -26.53 -2.21 -16.61
CA SER A 225 -26.72 -3.09 -15.45
C SER A 225 -28.19 -3.16 -15.02
N MET A 226 -28.87 -2.01 -15.04
CA MET A 226 -30.30 -1.92 -14.79
C MET A 226 -31.13 -2.61 -15.87
N GLU A 227 -30.68 -2.60 -17.13
CA GLU A 227 -31.34 -3.32 -18.21
C GLU A 227 -31.49 -4.81 -17.90
N LYS A 228 -30.41 -5.45 -17.45
CA LYS A 228 -30.42 -6.88 -17.07
C LYS A 228 -31.45 -7.14 -15.96
N LYS A 229 -31.53 -6.25 -14.96
CA LYS A 229 -32.47 -6.37 -13.83
C LYS A 229 -33.92 -6.17 -14.25
N MET A 230 -34.21 -5.11 -15.00
CA MET A 230 -35.57 -4.78 -15.46
C MET A 230 -36.10 -5.85 -16.42
N LYS A 231 -35.25 -6.37 -17.30
CA LYS A 231 -35.61 -7.45 -18.24
C LYS A 231 -36.09 -8.71 -17.53
N THR A 232 -35.46 -9.11 -16.42
CA THR A 232 -35.90 -10.28 -15.63
C THR A 232 -37.30 -10.10 -15.03
N LEU A 233 -37.74 -8.85 -14.85
CA LEU A 233 -39.06 -8.51 -14.30
C LEU A 233 -40.11 -8.19 -15.37
N GLY A 234 -39.74 -8.27 -16.66
CA GLY A 234 -40.61 -7.84 -17.76
C GLY A 234 -40.89 -6.33 -17.75
N CYS A 235 -40.04 -5.53 -17.10
CA CYS A 235 -40.17 -4.08 -17.03
C CYS A 235 -39.29 -3.41 -18.10
N GLU A 236 -39.76 -2.28 -18.64
CA GLU A 236 -38.97 -1.45 -19.55
C GLU A 236 -37.84 -0.73 -18.80
N ASN A 237 -36.63 -0.69 -19.38
CA ASN A 237 -35.50 0.08 -18.85
C ASN A 237 -35.52 1.55 -19.32
N SER A 238 -36.56 2.30 -18.95
CA SER A 238 -36.63 3.74 -19.19
C SER A 238 -35.95 4.54 -18.06
N GLU A 239 -35.54 5.77 -18.34
CA GLU A 239 -35.01 6.68 -17.32
C GLU A 239 -36.02 6.87 -16.16
N GLU A 240 -37.30 7.01 -16.50
CA GLU A 240 -38.37 7.17 -15.52
C GLU A 240 -38.52 5.93 -14.61
N ASN A 241 -38.47 4.72 -15.16
CA ASN A 241 -38.54 3.51 -14.32
C ASN A 241 -37.31 3.38 -13.42
N ARG A 242 -36.12 3.76 -13.90
CA ARG A 242 -34.92 3.83 -13.05
C ARG A 242 -35.09 4.85 -11.94
N ARG A 243 -35.58 6.05 -12.26
CA ARG A 243 -35.86 7.12 -11.29
C ARG A 243 -36.89 6.69 -10.24
N LYS A 244 -38.04 6.14 -10.65
CA LYS A 244 -39.09 5.64 -9.76
C LYS A 244 -38.57 4.58 -8.79
N TYR A 245 -37.80 3.62 -9.31
CA TYR A 245 -37.22 2.58 -8.46
C TYR A 245 -36.21 3.15 -7.44
N ARG A 246 -35.40 4.13 -7.84
CA ARG A 246 -34.49 4.83 -6.92
C ARG A 246 -35.25 5.64 -5.88
N GLN A 247 -36.28 6.37 -6.29
CA GLN A 247 -37.16 7.10 -5.38
C GLN A 247 -37.78 6.16 -4.35
N LEU A 248 -38.29 4.99 -4.77
CA LEU A 248 -38.84 3.97 -3.88
C LEU A 248 -37.85 3.62 -2.76
N LEU A 249 -36.60 3.28 -3.10
CA LEU A 249 -35.56 2.96 -2.12
C LEU A 249 -35.28 4.16 -1.20
N PHE A 250 -35.10 5.34 -1.78
CA PHE A 250 -34.59 6.54 -1.10
C PHE A 250 -35.62 7.25 -0.21
N THR A 251 -36.90 7.01 -0.48
CA THR A 251 -38.03 7.55 0.29
C THR A 251 -38.62 6.51 1.23
N THR A 252 -37.98 5.34 1.39
CA THR A 252 -38.38 4.36 2.40
C THR A 252 -38.29 4.98 3.79
N PRO A 253 -39.41 5.03 4.55
CA PRO A 253 -39.40 5.57 5.91
C PRO A 253 -38.35 4.89 6.78
N ASP A 254 -37.67 5.66 7.63
CA ASP A 254 -36.70 5.16 8.60
C ASP A 254 -35.50 4.36 8.05
N MET A 255 -35.23 4.37 6.74
CA MET A 255 -34.10 3.63 6.16
C MET A 255 -32.75 4.01 6.80
N ASN A 256 -32.64 5.24 7.30
CA ASN A 256 -31.45 5.78 7.96
C ASN A 256 -31.10 5.09 9.29
N LYS A 257 -32.01 4.32 9.88
CA LYS A 257 -31.73 3.48 11.05
C LYS A 257 -30.73 2.36 10.73
N HIS A 258 -30.73 1.89 9.48
CA HIS A 258 -29.95 0.73 9.04
C HIS A 258 -28.97 1.05 7.91
N ILE A 259 -29.21 2.13 7.16
CA ILE A 259 -28.38 2.59 6.05
C ILE A 259 -27.67 3.88 6.46
N SER A 260 -26.34 3.88 6.42
CA SER A 260 -25.50 5.04 6.68
C SER A 260 -25.14 5.80 5.41
N GLY A 261 -25.03 5.10 4.28
CA GLY A 261 -24.68 5.70 3.00
C GLY A 261 -25.30 5.00 1.80
N VAL A 262 -25.41 5.73 0.70
CA VAL A 262 -25.94 5.22 -0.58
C VAL A 262 -24.96 5.53 -1.69
N ILE A 263 -24.52 4.52 -2.43
CA ILE A 263 -23.73 4.72 -3.65
C ILE A 263 -24.71 4.89 -4.81
N MET A 264 -24.57 5.98 -5.56
CA MET A 264 -25.38 6.26 -6.73
C MET A 264 -24.57 6.19 -8.02
N PHE A 265 -25.26 5.94 -9.12
CA PHE A 265 -24.73 6.14 -10.47
C PHE A 265 -24.89 7.62 -10.87
N HIS A 266 -24.12 8.09 -11.85
CA HIS A 266 -24.12 9.48 -12.31
C HIS A 266 -25.55 9.99 -12.64
N GLU A 267 -26.33 9.21 -13.39
CA GLU A 267 -27.72 9.55 -13.73
C GLU A 267 -28.55 9.78 -12.45
N THR A 268 -28.55 8.82 -11.53
CA THR A 268 -29.29 8.90 -10.26
C THR A 268 -28.83 10.06 -9.38
N PHE A 269 -27.54 10.40 -9.39
CA PHE A 269 -26.98 11.47 -8.56
C PHE A 269 -27.57 12.86 -8.88
N TYR A 270 -28.03 13.06 -10.12
CA TYR A 270 -28.66 14.30 -10.58
C TYR A 270 -30.18 14.19 -10.79
N GLN A 271 -30.76 13.01 -10.58
CA GLN A 271 -32.21 12.81 -10.62
C GLN A 271 -32.93 13.43 -9.41
N LYS A 272 -34.24 13.57 -9.56
CA LYS A 272 -35.15 14.19 -8.60
C LYS A 272 -36.32 13.28 -8.27
N THR A 273 -36.88 13.48 -7.08
CA THR A 273 -38.17 12.95 -6.67
C THR A 273 -39.32 13.61 -7.43
N ASP A 274 -40.53 13.06 -7.30
CA ASP A 274 -41.76 13.62 -7.90
C ASP A 274 -42.04 15.06 -7.45
N ASP A 275 -41.62 15.44 -6.24
CA ASP A 275 -41.74 16.80 -5.70
C ASP A 275 -40.62 17.77 -6.16
N GLY A 276 -39.70 17.30 -7.00
CA GLY A 276 -38.59 18.09 -7.54
C GLY A 276 -37.34 18.16 -6.65
N THR A 277 -37.34 17.53 -5.47
CA THR A 277 -36.16 17.45 -4.59
C THR A 277 -35.09 16.54 -5.20
N ARG A 278 -33.81 16.93 -5.17
CA ARG A 278 -32.73 16.05 -5.65
C ARG A 278 -32.57 14.85 -4.72
N PHE A 279 -32.27 13.68 -5.26
CA PHE A 279 -32.02 12.49 -4.42
C PHE A 279 -30.89 12.70 -3.40
N VAL A 280 -29.85 13.43 -3.77
CA VAL A 280 -28.76 13.83 -2.84
C VAL A 280 -29.29 14.59 -1.63
N ASP A 281 -30.27 15.47 -1.81
CA ASP A 281 -30.83 16.29 -0.74
C ASP A 281 -31.79 15.48 0.13
N VAL A 282 -32.54 14.53 -0.45
CA VAL A 282 -33.33 13.53 0.29
C VAL A 282 -32.42 12.71 1.21
N MET A 283 -31.29 12.22 0.71
CA MET A 283 -30.31 11.47 1.51
C MET A 283 -29.80 12.30 2.68
N LYS A 284 -29.32 13.51 2.42
CA LYS A 284 -28.79 14.41 3.47
C LYS A 284 -29.84 14.73 4.53
N LYS A 285 -31.08 15.04 4.13
CA LYS A 285 -32.19 15.33 5.06
C LYS A 285 -32.48 14.13 5.98
N ASN A 286 -32.34 12.91 5.47
CA ASN A 286 -32.54 11.70 6.23
C ASN A 286 -31.28 11.26 7.02
N GLY A 287 -30.18 12.01 7.00
CA GLY A 287 -28.94 11.64 7.67
C GLY A 287 -28.22 10.45 7.01
N VAL A 288 -28.46 10.23 5.72
CA VAL A 288 -27.79 9.22 4.89
C VAL A 288 -26.74 9.93 4.04
N ILE A 289 -25.53 9.38 4.03
CA ILE A 289 -24.38 9.97 3.36
C ILE A 289 -24.46 9.68 1.84
N PRO A 290 -24.44 10.69 0.96
CA PRO A 290 -24.43 10.46 -0.49
C PRO A 290 -23.05 10.01 -0.98
N GLY A 291 -23.01 8.95 -1.77
CA GLY A 291 -21.81 8.44 -2.43
C GLY A 291 -22.00 8.28 -3.94
N ILE A 292 -20.89 8.22 -4.67
CA ILE A 292 -20.88 8.21 -6.14
C ILE A 292 -19.95 7.14 -6.71
N LYS A 293 -20.43 6.36 -7.68
CA LYS A 293 -19.56 5.51 -8.51
C LYS A 293 -18.81 6.37 -9.52
N VAL A 294 -17.48 6.25 -9.54
CA VAL A 294 -16.63 7.10 -10.41
C VAL A 294 -15.80 6.33 -11.43
N ASP A 295 -15.67 5.02 -11.30
CA ASP A 295 -15.11 4.17 -12.36
C ASP A 295 -15.99 4.19 -13.63
N LYS A 296 -15.35 4.00 -14.79
CA LYS A 296 -15.99 3.93 -16.11
C LYS A 296 -16.03 2.48 -16.65
N GLY A 297 -16.06 1.49 -15.75
CA GLY A 297 -16.15 0.07 -16.10
C GLY A 297 -14.81 -0.61 -16.39
N VAL A 298 -14.89 -1.91 -16.64
CA VAL A 298 -13.73 -2.78 -16.85
C VAL A 298 -13.34 -2.88 -18.33
N VAL A 299 -12.05 -3.01 -18.60
CA VAL A 299 -11.49 -3.20 -19.95
C VAL A 299 -10.50 -4.36 -19.97
N PRO A 300 -10.47 -5.21 -21.02
CA PRO A 300 -9.54 -6.33 -21.10
C PRO A 300 -8.07 -5.90 -21.03
N MET A 301 -7.24 -6.68 -20.33
CA MET A 301 -5.78 -6.47 -20.33
C MET A 301 -5.12 -7.30 -21.44
N ALA A 302 -4.46 -6.63 -22.38
CA ALA A 302 -3.73 -7.30 -23.46
C ALA A 302 -2.63 -8.22 -22.89
N GLY A 303 -2.45 -9.39 -23.49
CA GLY A 303 -1.45 -10.38 -23.04
C GLY A 303 -1.83 -11.16 -21.78
N THR A 304 -3.05 -10.99 -21.25
CA THR A 304 -3.55 -11.74 -20.08
C THR A 304 -4.65 -12.75 -20.46
N VAL A 305 -4.94 -13.70 -19.57
CA VAL A 305 -5.94 -14.76 -19.82
C VAL A 305 -7.30 -14.35 -19.24
N GLY A 306 -8.05 -13.57 -20.00
CA GLY A 306 -9.41 -13.16 -19.62
C GLY A 306 -9.46 -12.29 -18.36
N GLU A 307 -8.40 -11.51 -18.11
CA GLU A 307 -8.30 -10.55 -17.03
C GLU A 307 -8.61 -9.13 -17.54
N ALA A 308 -8.99 -8.24 -16.63
CA ALA A 308 -9.36 -6.87 -16.95
C ALA A 308 -8.78 -5.88 -15.92
N THR A 309 -8.51 -4.66 -16.37
CA THR A 309 -8.30 -3.48 -15.51
C THR A 309 -9.55 -2.60 -15.55
N THR A 310 -9.57 -1.49 -14.82
CA THR A 310 -10.70 -0.58 -14.74
C THR A 310 -10.30 0.81 -15.18
N GLN A 311 -11.13 1.44 -16.02
CA GLN A 311 -10.86 2.76 -16.59
C GLN A 311 -11.62 3.89 -15.87
N GLY A 312 -11.25 5.13 -16.16
CA GLY A 312 -11.92 6.33 -15.65
C GLY A 312 -11.03 7.36 -14.97
N MET A 313 -9.70 7.26 -15.17
CA MET A 313 -8.71 8.10 -14.49
C MET A 313 -8.58 9.51 -15.12
N ASP A 314 -8.73 9.61 -16.44
CA ASP A 314 -8.37 10.77 -17.26
C ASP A 314 -8.94 12.11 -16.77
N ASP A 315 -10.20 12.11 -16.31
CA ASP A 315 -10.94 13.28 -15.83
C ASP A 315 -11.36 13.15 -14.36
N LEU A 316 -10.78 12.19 -13.63
CA LEU A 316 -11.26 11.80 -12.30
C LEU A 316 -11.14 12.95 -11.30
N ASN A 317 -10.05 13.73 -11.31
CA ASN A 317 -9.85 14.82 -10.37
C ASN A 317 -10.95 15.89 -10.49
N ALA A 318 -11.21 16.37 -11.72
CA ALA A 318 -12.27 17.35 -11.99
C ALA A 318 -13.65 16.80 -11.64
N ARG A 319 -13.94 15.53 -11.95
CA ARG A 319 -15.20 14.87 -11.59
C ARG A 319 -15.38 14.76 -10.08
N CYS A 320 -14.34 14.36 -9.34
CA CYS A 320 -14.39 14.27 -7.88
C CYS A 320 -14.65 15.65 -7.23
N ALA A 321 -13.98 16.70 -7.71
CA ALA A 321 -14.23 18.07 -7.25
C ALA A 321 -15.70 18.48 -7.46
N GLN A 322 -16.25 18.19 -8.65
CA GLN A 322 -17.64 18.49 -8.98
C GLN A 322 -18.62 17.68 -8.12
N TYR A 323 -18.40 16.37 -7.95
CA TYR A 323 -19.25 15.54 -7.11
C TYR A 323 -19.24 15.96 -5.64
N LYS A 324 -18.07 16.34 -5.10
CA LYS A 324 -17.98 16.89 -3.73
C LYS A 324 -18.81 18.16 -3.60
N LYS A 325 -18.68 19.10 -4.54
CA LYS A 325 -19.48 20.33 -4.60
C LYS A 325 -20.98 20.02 -4.68
N ASP A 326 -21.35 19.01 -5.45
CA ASP A 326 -22.75 18.62 -5.66
C ASP A 326 -23.33 17.77 -4.52
N GLY A 327 -22.50 17.37 -3.55
CA GLY A 327 -22.93 16.82 -2.26
C GLY A 327 -22.42 15.42 -1.91
N ALA A 328 -21.64 14.76 -2.77
CA ALA A 328 -21.05 13.47 -2.47
C ALA A 328 -20.02 13.61 -1.34
N GLN A 329 -19.93 12.60 -0.48
CA GLN A 329 -18.94 12.54 0.61
C GLN A 329 -17.98 11.36 0.48
N PHE A 330 -18.36 10.36 -0.33
CA PHE A 330 -17.52 9.21 -0.62
C PHE A 330 -17.70 8.76 -2.06
N ALA A 331 -16.72 8.02 -2.56
CA ALA A 331 -16.71 7.49 -3.90
C ALA A 331 -16.55 5.97 -3.88
N LYS A 332 -16.84 5.32 -5.02
CA LYS A 332 -16.61 3.89 -5.22
C LYS A 332 -15.90 3.64 -6.55
N TRP A 333 -14.91 2.77 -6.53
CA TRP A 333 -14.22 2.27 -7.72
C TRP A 333 -14.05 0.76 -7.64
N ARG A 334 -14.63 0.05 -8.62
CA ARG A 334 -14.61 -1.42 -8.67
C ARG A 334 -13.57 -1.94 -9.65
N CYS A 335 -12.66 -2.77 -9.18
CA CYS A 335 -11.79 -3.63 -10.00
C CYS A 335 -12.17 -5.10 -9.85
N VAL A 336 -11.73 -5.95 -10.78
CA VAL A 336 -12.07 -7.38 -10.79
C VAL A 336 -10.85 -8.28 -10.97
N HIS A 337 -10.75 -9.30 -10.11
CA HIS A 337 -9.86 -10.44 -10.29
C HIS A 337 -10.68 -11.70 -10.58
N LYS A 338 -10.07 -12.64 -11.32
CA LYS A 338 -10.67 -13.96 -11.59
C LYS A 338 -9.76 -15.05 -11.05
N ILE A 339 -10.32 -16.04 -10.37
CA ILE A 339 -9.57 -17.22 -9.92
C ILE A 339 -9.61 -18.28 -11.03
N SER A 340 -8.44 -18.76 -11.43
CA SER A 340 -8.28 -19.95 -12.26
C SER A 340 -6.98 -20.67 -11.92
N ALA A 341 -6.56 -21.61 -12.78
CA ALA A 341 -5.25 -22.26 -12.67
C ALA A 341 -4.10 -21.25 -12.78
N THR A 342 -4.24 -20.20 -13.59
CA THR A 342 -3.17 -19.23 -13.90
C THR A 342 -3.50 -17.79 -13.51
N THR A 343 -4.73 -17.51 -13.06
CA THR A 343 -5.18 -16.17 -12.66
C THR A 343 -5.54 -16.11 -11.16
N PRO A 344 -5.39 -14.95 -10.49
CA PRO A 344 -4.89 -13.68 -11.03
C PRO A 344 -3.40 -13.72 -11.36
N SER A 345 -3.01 -13.16 -12.51
CA SER A 345 -1.61 -13.02 -12.90
C SER A 345 -0.92 -11.93 -12.09
N HIS A 346 0.41 -11.93 -12.08
CA HIS A 346 1.18 -10.86 -11.44
C HIS A 346 0.86 -9.49 -12.06
N MET A 347 0.68 -9.42 -13.38
CA MET A 347 0.29 -8.19 -14.08
C MET A 347 -1.04 -7.66 -13.55
N ALA A 348 -2.06 -8.52 -13.42
CA ALA A 348 -3.37 -8.12 -12.90
C ALA A 348 -3.29 -7.67 -11.43
N LEU A 349 -2.49 -8.34 -10.60
CA LEU A 349 -2.27 -7.96 -9.20
C LEU A 349 -1.68 -6.56 -9.05
N VAL A 350 -0.66 -6.23 -9.85
CA VAL A 350 0.00 -4.91 -9.83
C VAL A 350 -0.93 -3.84 -10.40
N GLU A 351 -1.44 -4.03 -11.61
CA GLU A 351 -2.23 -3.01 -12.31
C GLU A 351 -3.50 -2.62 -11.53
N ILE A 352 -4.24 -3.59 -11.00
CA ILE A 352 -5.46 -3.30 -10.23
C ILE A 352 -5.13 -2.55 -8.93
N ALA A 353 -4.04 -2.93 -8.24
CA ALA A 353 -3.62 -2.24 -7.03
C ALA A 353 -3.20 -0.78 -7.33
N GLU A 354 -2.44 -0.56 -8.40
CA GLU A 354 -2.02 0.78 -8.84
C GLU A 354 -3.19 1.68 -9.26
N VAL A 355 -4.18 1.13 -9.98
CA VAL A 355 -5.38 1.87 -10.34
C VAL A 355 -6.18 2.28 -9.12
N LEU A 356 -6.40 1.35 -8.17
CA LEU A 356 -7.13 1.64 -6.94
C LEU A 356 -6.41 2.66 -6.05
N ALA A 357 -5.08 2.60 -5.98
CA ALA A 357 -4.29 3.55 -5.20
C ALA A 357 -4.32 4.96 -5.78
N ARG A 358 -4.16 5.10 -7.11
CA ARG A 358 -4.33 6.39 -7.81
C ARG A 358 -5.73 6.98 -7.62
N TYR A 359 -6.75 6.14 -7.78
CA TYR A 359 -8.14 6.53 -7.55
C TYR A 359 -8.36 7.05 -6.13
N ALA A 360 -7.85 6.33 -5.13
CA ALA A 360 -8.02 6.68 -3.73
C ALA A 360 -7.35 8.02 -3.38
N SER A 361 -6.10 8.22 -3.86
CA SER A 361 -5.38 9.47 -3.68
C SER A 361 -6.13 10.67 -4.27
N ILE A 362 -6.63 10.55 -5.51
CA ILE A 362 -7.41 11.61 -6.17
C ILE A 362 -8.73 11.91 -5.44
N CYS A 363 -9.40 10.89 -4.91
CA CYS A 363 -10.62 11.09 -4.11
C CYS A 363 -10.32 11.89 -2.83
N GLN A 364 -9.28 11.51 -2.10
CA GLN A 364 -8.90 12.18 -0.86
C GLN A 364 -8.48 13.62 -1.11
N GLN A 365 -7.74 13.90 -2.19
CA GLN A 365 -7.42 15.27 -2.64
C GLN A 365 -8.67 16.13 -2.90
N ASN A 366 -9.83 15.52 -3.14
CA ASN A 366 -11.10 16.20 -3.38
C ASN A 366 -12.08 16.08 -2.20
N GLY A 367 -11.63 15.57 -1.04
CA GLY A 367 -12.47 15.44 0.16
C GLY A 367 -13.52 14.34 0.06
N LEU A 368 -13.31 13.33 -0.79
CA LEU A 368 -14.16 12.16 -0.89
C LEU A 368 -13.46 10.96 -0.25
N VAL A 369 -14.14 10.25 0.66
CA VAL A 369 -13.67 8.96 1.17
C VAL A 369 -13.71 7.92 0.04
N PRO A 370 -12.59 7.30 -0.37
CA PRO A 370 -12.61 6.27 -1.38
C PRO A 370 -13.00 4.90 -0.79
N ILE A 371 -13.98 4.25 -1.38
CA ILE A 371 -14.24 2.82 -1.20
C ILE A 371 -13.40 2.07 -2.22
N VAL A 372 -12.38 1.36 -1.73
CA VAL A 372 -11.48 0.52 -2.51
C VAL A 372 -12.11 -0.86 -2.69
N GLU A 373 -12.51 -1.21 -3.92
CA GLU A 373 -13.23 -2.46 -4.23
C GLU A 373 -12.42 -3.38 -5.17
N PRO A 374 -11.48 -4.20 -4.63
CA PRO A 374 -10.77 -5.23 -5.39
C PRO A 374 -11.56 -6.53 -5.37
N GLU A 375 -12.65 -6.62 -6.14
CA GLU A 375 -13.53 -7.80 -6.13
C GLU A 375 -12.84 -9.01 -6.76
N ILE A 376 -12.75 -10.12 -6.02
CA ILE A 376 -12.43 -11.42 -6.59
C ILE A 376 -13.73 -12.13 -6.94
N LEU A 377 -13.91 -12.41 -8.23
CA LEU A 377 -15.13 -13.02 -8.76
C LEU A 377 -15.28 -14.46 -8.24
N PRO A 378 -16.52 -14.90 -7.92
CA PRO A 378 -16.76 -16.23 -7.40
C PRO A 378 -16.86 -17.29 -8.51
N ASP A 379 -16.68 -16.93 -9.78
CA ASP A 379 -16.66 -17.85 -10.92
C ASP A 379 -15.55 -18.93 -10.77
N GLY A 380 -15.90 -20.19 -11.05
CA GLY A 380 -14.96 -21.31 -11.08
C GLY A 380 -15.25 -22.40 -10.05
N GLU A 381 -14.42 -23.45 -10.06
CA GLU A 381 -14.53 -24.65 -9.21
C GLU A 381 -13.56 -24.62 -8.01
N HIS A 382 -13.03 -23.45 -7.64
CA HIS A 382 -12.05 -23.34 -6.56
C HIS A 382 -12.68 -23.57 -5.17
N ASN A 383 -11.92 -24.14 -4.24
CA ASN A 383 -12.35 -24.34 -2.87
C ASN A 383 -12.15 -23.06 -2.02
N LEU A 384 -12.59 -23.13 -0.76
CA LEU A 384 -12.49 -22.02 0.20
C LEU A 384 -11.04 -21.56 0.43
N ASP A 385 -10.11 -22.51 0.63
CA ASP A 385 -8.70 -22.21 0.90
C ASP A 385 -8.03 -21.46 -0.25
N ARG A 386 -8.35 -21.83 -1.50
CA ARG A 386 -7.85 -21.12 -2.69
C ARG A 386 -8.38 -19.70 -2.72
N CYS A 387 -9.67 -19.48 -2.45
CA CYS A 387 -10.23 -18.13 -2.37
C CYS A 387 -9.56 -17.32 -1.24
N GLN A 388 -9.33 -17.92 -0.08
CA GLN A 388 -8.65 -17.28 1.04
C GLN A 388 -7.25 -16.81 0.64
N LYS A 389 -6.47 -17.72 0.05
CA LYS A 389 -5.08 -17.42 -0.34
C LYS A 389 -5.01 -16.30 -1.38
N ILE A 390 -5.89 -16.33 -2.38
CA ILE A 390 -5.94 -15.27 -3.40
C ILE A 390 -6.39 -13.95 -2.79
N THR A 391 -7.36 -13.96 -1.87
CA THR A 391 -7.80 -12.76 -1.15
C THR A 391 -6.66 -12.13 -0.34
N GLU A 392 -5.91 -12.93 0.42
CA GLU A 392 -4.72 -12.46 1.14
C GLU A 392 -3.69 -11.81 0.20
N THR A 393 -3.42 -12.45 -0.95
CA THR A 393 -2.48 -11.94 -1.95
C THR A 393 -2.96 -10.62 -2.55
N VAL A 394 -4.19 -10.57 -3.07
CA VAL A 394 -4.78 -9.35 -3.68
C VAL A 394 -4.76 -8.17 -2.71
N LEU A 395 -5.19 -8.40 -1.46
CA LEU A 395 -5.23 -7.33 -0.45
C LEU A 395 -3.83 -6.85 -0.06
N SER A 396 -2.83 -7.74 0.01
CA SER A 396 -1.43 -7.37 0.24
C SER A 396 -0.90 -6.41 -0.84
N TYR A 397 -1.16 -6.70 -2.12
CA TYR A 397 -0.82 -5.79 -3.22
C TYR A 397 -1.56 -4.45 -3.12
N CYS A 398 -2.87 -4.49 -2.82
CA CYS A 398 -3.67 -3.27 -2.68
C CYS A 398 -3.14 -2.35 -1.57
N TYR A 399 -2.90 -2.87 -0.36
CA TYR A 399 -2.42 -2.03 0.74
C TYR A 399 -0.97 -1.57 0.58
N ARG A 400 -0.13 -2.34 -0.12
CA ARG A 400 1.20 -1.87 -0.53
C ARG A 400 1.07 -0.67 -1.46
N ALA A 401 0.27 -0.76 -2.51
CA ALA A 401 0.06 0.34 -3.45
C ALA A 401 -0.60 1.56 -2.78
N LEU A 402 -1.61 1.37 -1.92
CA LEU A 402 -2.21 2.47 -1.16
C LEU A 402 -1.16 3.21 -0.31
N ASN A 403 -0.22 2.49 0.30
CA ASN A 403 0.87 3.09 1.06
C ASN A 403 1.86 3.84 0.16
N ASP A 404 2.23 3.27 -1.00
CA ASP A 404 3.11 3.93 -1.98
C ASP A 404 2.52 5.23 -2.54
N HIS A 405 1.20 5.29 -2.70
CA HIS A 405 0.47 6.49 -3.14
C HIS A 405 0.07 7.41 -1.97
N HIS A 406 0.63 7.17 -0.78
CA HIS A 406 0.45 7.97 0.42
C HIS A 406 -1.01 8.08 0.90
N VAL A 407 -1.87 7.12 0.54
CA VAL A 407 -3.28 7.16 0.88
C VAL A 407 -3.48 7.12 2.39
N PHE A 408 -4.27 8.07 2.90
CA PHE A 408 -4.57 8.21 4.32
C PHE A 408 -5.63 7.19 4.75
N LEU A 409 -5.21 6.06 5.34
CA LEU A 409 -6.06 4.87 5.53
C LEU A 409 -7.29 5.10 6.43
N GLU A 410 -7.19 5.95 7.44
CA GLU A 410 -8.32 6.25 8.34
C GLU A 410 -9.45 7.02 7.63
N GLY A 411 -9.14 7.59 6.45
CA GLY A 411 -10.09 8.21 5.53
C GLY A 411 -10.44 7.34 4.33
N THR A 412 -10.36 6.00 4.45
CA THR A 412 -10.74 5.03 3.40
C THR A 412 -11.75 4.00 3.90
N LEU A 413 -12.32 3.21 3.00
CA LEU A 413 -13.04 1.99 3.31
C LEU A 413 -12.64 0.88 2.33
N LEU A 414 -12.64 -0.37 2.78
CA LEU A 414 -12.43 -1.53 1.91
C LEU A 414 -13.77 -2.20 1.60
N LYS A 415 -14.02 -2.52 0.33
CA LYS A 415 -15.14 -3.33 -0.14
C LYS A 415 -14.62 -4.60 -0.80
N PRO A 416 -14.26 -5.64 -0.03
CA PRO A 416 -13.78 -6.89 -0.59
C PRO A 416 -14.95 -7.86 -0.81
N ASN A 417 -14.71 -8.91 -1.59
CA ASN A 417 -15.52 -10.12 -1.53
C ASN A 417 -15.37 -10.79 -0.15
N MET A 418 -16.40 -11.53 0.26
CA MET A 418 -16.21 -12.56 1.29
C MET A 418 -15.39 -13.72 0.71
N VAL A 419 -14.71 -14.47 1.56
CA VAL A 419 -13.97 -15.68 1.17
C VAL A 419 -14.97 -16.84 1.10
N THR A 420 -15.31 -17.26 -0.12
CA THR A 420 -16.26 -18.35 -0.37
C THR A 420 -15.66 -19.38 -1.33
N ALA A 421 -16.25 -20.58 -1.38
CA ALA A 421 -15.97 -21.48 -2.50
C ALA A 421 -16.52 -20.90 -3.81
N GLY A 422 -15.93 -21.31 -4.93
CA GLY A 422 -16.39 -20.91 -6.26
C GLY A 422 -17.79 -21.44 -6.55
N GLN A 423 -18.54 -20.74 -7.41
CA GLN A 423 -19.94 -21.07 -7.72
C GLN A 423 -20.11 -22.44 -8.36
N ALA A 424 -19.11 -22.92 -9.08
CA ALA A 424 -19.10 -24.25 -9.70
C ALA A 424 -18.38 -25.31 -8.84
N PHE A 425 -18.02 -24.99 -7.58
CA PHE A 425 -17.39 -25.95 -6.69
C PHE A 425 -18.34 -27.12 -6.38
N LYS A 426 -17.89 -28.35 -6.68
CA LYS A 426 -18.69 -29.57 -6.53
C LYS A 426 -18.60 -30.22 -5.15
N GLY A 427 -17.70 -29.73 -4.30
CA GLY A 427 -17.55 -30.22 -2.93
C GLY A 427 -18.64 -29.70 -1.99
N LYS A 428 -18.51 -30.02 -0.70
CA LYS A 428 -19.40 -29.49 0.34
C LYS A 428 -19.29 -27.97 0.38
N LYS A 429 -20.43 -27.27 0.20
CA LYS A 429 -20.46 -25.81 0.33
C LYS A 429 -20.05 -25.41 1.75
N PRO A 430 -19.20 -24.38 1.90
CA PRO A 430 -18.80 -23.92 3.21
C PRO A 430 -20.00 -23.34 3.97
N THR A 431 -20.06 -23.63 5.25
CA THR A 431 -21.02 -23.05 6.19
C THR A 431 -20.70 -21.57 6.45
N PRO A 432 -21.65 -20.78 6.98
CA PRO A 432 -21.38 -19.40 7.34
C PRO A 432 -20.22 -19.21 8.33
N ASP A 433 -20.03 -20.15 9.27
CA ASP A 433 -18.92 -20.10 10.22
C ASP A 433 -17.56 -20.37 9.56
N GLU A 434 -17.50 -21.27 8.57
CA GLU A 434 -16.28 -21.51 7.76
C GLU A 434 -15.95 -20.29 6.88
N VAL A 435 -16.96 -19.71 6.22
CA VAL A 435 -16.81 -18.45 5.45
C VAL A 435 -16.32 -17.33 6.37
N ALA A 436 -16.90 -17.22 7.56
CA ALA A 436 -16.53 -16.19 8.53
C ALA A 436 -15.08 -16.32 8.99
N LEU A 437 -14.66 -17.53 9.37
CA LEU A 437 -13.30 -17.80 9.80
C LEU A 437 -12.30 -17.49 8.68
N ALA A 438 -12.54 -17.98 7.47
CA ALA A 438 -11.65 -17.77 6.34
C ALA A 438 -11.55 -16.28 5.95
N THR A 439 -12.70 -15.59 5.92
CA THR A 439 -12.75 -14.16 5.57
C THR A 439 -12.04 -13.29 6.61
N VAL A 440 -12.35 -13.45 7.90
CA VAL A 440 -11.74 -12.65 8.96
C VAL A 440 -10.24 -12.95 9.05
N THR A 441 -9.82 -14.20 8.85
CA THR A 441 -8.39 -14.57 8.81
C THR A 441 -7.66 -13.89 7.66
N ALA A 442 -8.24 -13.86 6.46
CA ALA A 442 -7.64 -13.18 5.30
C ALA A 442 -7.48 -11.67 5.57
N LEU A 443 -8.48 -11.03 6.16
CA LEU A 443 -8.42 -9.61 6.54
C LEU A 443 -7.35 -9.35 7.62
N GLN A 444 -7.31 -10.16 8.68
CA GLN A 444 -6.29 -10.07 9.74
C GLN A 444 -4.86 -10.14 9.22
N ARG A 445 -4.63 -10.85 8.11
CA ARG A 445 -3.31 -11.05 7.50
C ARG A 445 -2.91 -9.95 6.51
N SER A 446 -3.82 -9.06 6.12
CA SER A 446 -3.59 -8.16 4.98
C SER A 446 -4.04 -6.72 5.18
N VAL A 447 -5.01 -6.45 6.05
CA VAL A 447 -5.56 -5.11 6.26
C VAL A 447 -4.87 -4.44 7.46
N PRO A 448 -4.38 -3.19 7.35
CA PRO A 448 -3.90 -2.43 8.49
C PRO A 448 -5.04 -2.00 9.44
N PRO A 449 -4.85 -2.02 10.78
CA PRO A 449 -5.84 -1.56 11.76
C PRO A 449 -6.33 -0.11 11.63
N ALA A 450 -5.61 0.73 10.88
CA ALA A 450 -5.96 2.14 10.67
C ALA A 450 -7.22 2.32 9.79
N VAL A 451 -7.55 1.34 8.94
CA VAL A 451 -8.81 1.38 8.18
C VAL A 451 -9.99 1.43 9.19
N PRO A 452 -11.04 2.22 8.99
CA PRO A 452 -12.14 2.28 9.95
C PRO A 452 -13.12 1.11 9.79
N GLY A 453 -13.35 0.63 8.56
CA GLY A 453 -14.25 -0.48 8.34
C GLY A 453 -14.18 -1.15 6.97
N ILE A 454 -14.73 -2.36 6.94
CA ILE A 454 -14.84 -3.25 5.81
C ILE A 454 -16.32 -3.38 5.46
N VAL A 455 -16.69 -2.96 4.26
CA VAL A 455 -18.07 -2.87 3.77
C VAL A 455 -18.28 -3.92 2.66
N PHE A 456 -18.50 -5.18 3.04
CA PHE A 456 -18.48 -6.32 2.09
C PHE A 456 -19.44 -6.13 0.92
N LEU A 457 -18.99 -6.52 -0.28
CA LEU A 457 -19.89 -6.76 -1.40
C LEU A 457 -20.60 -8.11 -1.23
N SER A 458 -21.84 -8.22 -1.70
CA SER A 458 -22.59 -9.50 -1.63
C SER A 458 -22.16 -10.49 -2.73
N GLY A 459 -21.58 -10.00 -3.83
CA GLY A 459 -21.27 -10.83 -4.98
C GLY A 459 -22.53 -11.51 -5.51
N GLY A 460 -22.44 -12.81 -5.83
CA GLY A 460 -23.56 -13.64 -6.29
C GLY A 460 -24.36 -14.34 -5.17
N GLN A 461 -24.13 -14.00 -3.90
CA GLN A 461 -24.84 -14.60 -2.77
C GLN A 461 -26.34 -14.26 -2.81
N SER A 462 -27.17 -15.14 -2.24
CA SER A 462 -28.57 -14.82 -1.94
C SER A 462 -28.67 -13.70 -0.89
N GLU A 463 -29.84 -13.09 -0.73
CA GLU A 463 -30.05 -12.07 0.32
C GLU A 463 -29.82 -12.66 1.71
N GLU A 464 -30.28 -13.89 1.93
CA GLU A 464 -30.14 -14.59 3.21
C GLU A 464 -28.70 -15.04 3.47
N ASP A 465 -28.02 -15.64 2.47
CA ASP A 465 -26.63 -16.09 2.65
C ASP A 465 -25.70 -14.92 2.97
N ALA A 466 -25.86 -13.78 2.29
CA ALA A 466 -25.07 -12.59 2.57
C ALA A 466 -25.25 -12.12 4.02
N THR A 467 -26.49 -12.13 4.50
CA THR A 467 -26.85 -11.75 5.88
C THR A 467 -26.27 -12.74 6.90
N LEU A 468 -26.42 -14.05 6.66
CA LEU A 468 -25.90 -15.11 7.54
C LEU A 468 -24.38 -15.09 7.63
N ASN A 469 -23.68 -14.91 6.50
CA ASN A 469 -22.22 -14.85 6.46
C ASN A 469 -21.70 -13.60 7.19
N LEU A 470 -22.33 -12.43 6.98
CA LEU A 470 -21.98 -11.22 7.73
C LEU A 470 -22.19 -11.38 9.23
N ASN A 471 -23.29 -12.01 9.63
CA ASN A 471 -23.59 -12.29 11.03
C ASN A 471 -22.56 -13.22 11.67
N ALA A 472 -22.18 -14.30 10.98
CA ALA A 472 -21.17 -15.24 11.45
C ALA A 472 -19.80 -14.54 11.66
N MET A 473 -19.40 -13.65 10.74
CA MET A 473 -18.18 -12.84 10.90
C MET A 473 -18.20 -11.96 12.15
N ASN A 474 -19.33 -11.32 12.42
CA ASN A 474 -19.47 -10.46 13.59
C ASN A 474 -19.57 -11.25 14.90
N ARG A 475 -20.14 -12.46 14.90
CA ARG A 475 -20.17 -13.38 16.05
C ARG A 475 -18.82 -14.04 16.35
N LEU A 476 -17.94 -14.19 15.37
CA LEU A 476 -16.64 -14.86 15.53
C LEU A 476 -15.80 -14.19 16.63
N ASN A 477 -15.42 -14.94 17.67
CA ASN A 477 -14.65 -14.41 18.79
C ASN A 477 -13.16 -14.33 18.45
N THR A 478 -12.75 -13.26 17.77
CA THR A 478 -11.36 -12.98 17.39
C THR A 478 -11.11 -11.48 17.22
N LYS A 479 -9.85 -11.07 17.09
CA LYS A 479 -9.48 -9.65 16.92
C LYS A 479 -10.01 -9.09 15.60
N LYS A 480 -10.88 -8.10 15.66
CA LYS A 480 -11.40 -7.38 14.49
C LYS A 480 -11.24 -5.89 14.75
N PRO A 481 -10.08 -5.28 14.39
CA PRO A 481 -9.83 -3.87 14.66
C PRO A 481 -10.61 -2.92 13.74
N TRP A 482 -11.43 -3.46 12.84
CA TRP A 482 -12.30 -2.74 11.89
C TRP A 482 -13.76 -3.04 12.18
N ALA A 483 -14.66 -2.11 11.85
CA ALA A 483 -16.07 -2.45 11.69
C ALA A 483 -16.26 -3.43 10.51
N LEU A 484 -17.04 -4.50 10.69
CA LEU A 484 -17.42 -5.42 9.61
C LEU A 484 -18.90 -5.22 9.28
N THR A 485 -19.18 -4.60 8.13
CA THR A 485 -20.55 -4.30 7.70
C THR A 485 -20.72 -4.55 6.20
N PHE A 486 -21.82 -4.08 5.61
CA PHE A 486 -22.24 -4.38 4.25
C PHE A 486 -22.17 -3.17 3.32
N SER A 487 -21.87 -3.41 2.04
CA SER A 487 -22.18 -2.53 0.90
C SER A 487 -22.87 -3.36 -0.18
N TYR A 488 -24.18 -3.53 -0.01
CA TYR A 488 -24.97 -4.49 -0.77
C TYR A 488 -25.82 -3.81 -1.84
N GLY A 489 -25.76 -4.37 -3.05
CA GLY A 489 -26.68 -4.04 -4.14
C GLY A 489 -27.75 -5.12 -4.22
N ARG A 490 -27.44 -6.21 -4.94
CA ARG A 490 -28.32 -7.38 -5.12
C ARG A 490 -28.91 -7.90 -3.80
N ALA A 491 -28.09 -8.09 -2.76
CA ALA A 491 -28.54 -8.65 -1.47
C ALA A 491 -29.45 -7.73 -0.63
N LEU A 492 -29.67 -6.48 -1.05
CA LEU A 492 -30.65 -5.56 -0.44
C LEU A 492 -31.84 -5.25 -1.36
N GLN A 493 -31.75 -5.63 -2.64
CA GLN A 493 -32.65 -5.13 -3.67
C GLN A 493 -33.43 -6.23 -4.39
N ALA A 494 -32.99 -7.49 -4.36
CA ALA A 494 -33.59 -8.53 -5.20
C ALA A 494 -35.07 -8.73 -4.88
N SER A 495 -35.41 -8.93 -3.60
CA SER A 495 -36.81 -9.11 -3.19
C SER A 495 -37.62 -7.82 -3.31
N CYS A 496 -37.02 -6.66 -2.99
CA CYS A 496 -37.66 -5.35 -3.17
C CYS A 496 -38.06 -5.12 -4.62
N MET A 497 -37.14 -5.37 -5.56
CA MET A 497 -37.38 -5.13 -6.98
C MET A 497 -38.41 -6.12 -7.54
N SER A 498 -38.33 -7.39 -7.12
CA SER A 498 -39.33 -8.42 -7.45
C SER A 498 -40.73 -8.03 -6.96
N LYS A 499 -40.84 -7.53 -5.73
CA LYS A 499 -42.10 -7.10 -5.15
C LYS A 499 -42.67 -5.86 -5.85
N TRP A 500 -41.81 -4.90 -6.20
CA TRP A 500 -42.21 -3.70 -6.93
C TRP A 500 -42.75 -4.03 -8.33
N ALA A 501 -42.05 -4.88 -9.09
CA ALA A 501 -42.44 -5.34 -10.43
C ALA A 501 -42.85 -4.21 -11.40
N GLY A 502 -42.25 -3.02 -11.26
CA GLY A 502 -42.54 -1.86 -12.10
C GLY A 502 -43.90 -1.19 -11.85
N LYS A 503 -44.60 -1.53 -10.77
CA LYS A 503 -45.98 -1.06 -10.51
C LYS A 503 -46.02 -0.09 -9.33
N ASP A 504 -46.56 1.10 -9.57
CA ASP A 504 -46.69 2.15 -8.53
C ASP A 504 -47.56 1.69 -7.35
N ALA A 505 -48.55 0.82 -7.59
CA ALA A 505 -49.39 0.22 -6.54
C ALA A 505 -48.60 -0.65 -5.54
N ASN A 506 -47.42 -1.14 -5.91
CA ASN A 506 -46.60 -2.03 -5.08
C ASN A 506 -45.48 -1.29 -4.33
N VAL A 507 -45.40 0.04 -4.44
CA VAL A 507 -44.29 0.83 -3.86
C VAL A 507 -44.18 0.59 -2.36
N LYS A 508 -45.28 0.69 -1.62
CA LYS A 508 -45.29 0.52 -0.16
C LYS A 508 -44.81 -0.87 0.26
N ASP A 509 -45.38 -1.92 -0.34
CA ASP A 509 -44.97 -3.28 -0.01
C ASP A 509 -43.49 -3.55 -0.33
N ALA A 510 -42.96 -2.98 -1.42
CA ALA A 510 -41.56 -3.12 -1.78
C ALA A 510 -40.64 -2.36 -0.82
N GLN A 511 -41.06 -1.19 -0.34
CA GLN A 511 -40.36 -0.45 0.73
C GLN A 511 -40.30 -1.26 2.03
N ASP A 512 -41.38 -1.93 2.41
CA ASP A 512 -41.42 -2.80 3.59
C ASP A 512 -40.43 -3.97 3.45
N VAL A 513 -40.35 -4.58 2.27
CA VAL A 513 -39.36 -5.64 1.97
C VAL A 513 -37.92 -5.12 2.03
N PHE A 514 -37.66 -3.96 1.43
CA PHE A 514 -36.33 -3.32 1.51
C PHE A 514 -35.95 -2.99 2.96
N PHE A 515 -36.86 -2.40 3.73
CA PHE A 515 -36.64 -2.06 5.13
C PHE A 515 -36.32 -3.30 5.97
N HIS A 516 -37.08 -4.39 5.79
CA HIS A 516 -36.83 -5.67 6.45
C HIS A 516 -35.44 -6.22 6.14
N ARG A 517 -35.00 -6.16 4.87
CA ARG A 517 -33.64 -6.59 4.49
C ARG A 517 -32.56 -5.66 5.04
N ALA A 518 -32.80 -4.35 5.09
CA ALA A 518 -31.88 -3.41 5.73
C ALA A 518 -31.74 -3.71 7.24
N GLN A 519 -32.84 -4.01 7.92
CA GLN A 519 -32.86 -4.39 9.34
C GLN A 519 -32.14 -5.72 9.59
N ALA A 520 -32.35 -6.73 8.74
CA ALA A 520 -31.67 -8.02 8.84
C ALA A 520 -30.13 -7.85 8.76
N ASN A 521 -29.66 -7.08 7.78
CA ASN A 521 -28.24 -6.78 7.60
C ASN A 521 -27.67 -5.89 8.74
N SER A 522 -28.47 -4.99 9.28
CA SER A 522 -28.14 -4.20 10.48
C SER A 522 -27.93 -5.09 11.71
N LEU A 523 -28.79 -6.09 11.93
CA LEU A 523 -28.60 -7.07 12.99
C LEU A 523 -27.37 -7.96 12.74
N ALA A 524 -27.12 -8.33 11.48
CA ALA A 524 -25.96 -9.12 11.09
C ALA A 524 -24.63 -8.39 11.32
N SER A 525 -24.56 -7.07 11.06
CA SER A 525 -23.36 -6.27 11.37
C SER A 525 -23.09 -6.16 12.89
N LEU A 526 -24.08 -6.46 13.72
CA LEU A 526 -23.97 -6.54 15.18
C LEU A 526 -23.77 -7.97 15.70
N GLY A 527 -23.77 -8.98 14.83
CA GLY A 527 -23.72 -10.39 15.22
C GLY A 527 -24.97 -10.89 15.95
N LYS A 528 -26.11 -10.22 15.74
CA LYS A 528 -27.39 -10.46 16.44
C LYS A 528 -28.49 -11.02 15.55
N TYR A 529 -28.19 -11.30 14.29
CA TYR A 529 -29.17 -11.88 13.39
C TYR A 529 -29.35 -13.37 13.69
N THR A 530 -30.60 -13.80 13.81
CA THR A 530 -30.98 -15.18 14.20
C THR A 530 -31.52 -16.00 13.03
N GLY A 531 -31.42 -15.49 11.80
CA GLY A 531 -32.10 -16.04 10.64
C GLY A 531 -33.52 -15.51 10.50
N ASP A 532 -34.02 -15.49 9.27
CA ASP A 532 -35.41 -15.16 8.97
C ASP A 532 -36.21 -16.46 8.81
N PRO A 533 -37.08 -16.82 9.78
CA PRO A 533 -37.90 -18.03 9.68
C PRO A 533 -38.90 -17.96 8.52
N ASN A 534 -39.15 -16.76 7.97
CA ASN A 534 -40.02 -16.50 6.83
C ASN A 534 -39.23 -16.09 5.57
N ALA A 535 -37.91 -16.37 5.50
CA ALA A 535 -37.14 -16.15 4.29
C ALA A 535 -37.84 -16.85 3.11
N ASP A 536 -38.39 -16.05 2.19
CA ASP A 536 -39.12 -16.57 1.06
C ASP A 536 -38.15 -17.14 0.01
N LYS A 537 -38.71 -17.82 -1.01
CA LYS A 537 -37.90 -18.39 -2.09
C LYS A 537 -37.05 -17.33 -2.81
N ALA A 538 -37.47 -16.07 -2.84
CA ALA A 538 -36.73 -15.00 -3.50
C ALA A 538 -35.49 -14.60 -2.69
N ALA A 539 -35.62 -14.47 -1.37
CA ALA A 539 -34.53 -14.15 -0.46
C ALA A 539 -33.44 -15.24 -0.41
N SER A 540 -33.82 -16.52 -0.57
CA SER A 540 -32.88 -17.65 -0.58
C SER A 540 -32.31 -18.01 -1.96
N GLN A 541 -32.73 -17.35 -3.04
CA GLN A 541 -32.26 -17.67 -4.39
C GLN A 541 -30.86 -17.11 -4.64
N SER A 542 -29.97 -17.91 -5.25
CA SER A 542 -28.66 -17.43 -5.70
C SER A 542 -28.82 -16.26 -6.67
N LEU A 543 -28.11 -15.17 -6.41
CA LEU A 543 -28.12 -13.95 -7.23
C LEU A 543 -26.94 -13.91 -8.21
N PHE A 544 -26.22 -15.03 -8.36
CA PHE A 544 -25.08 -15.17 -9.25
C PHE A 544 -25.49 -15.07 -10.72
N VAL A 545 -24.65 -14.39 -11.50
CA VAL A 545 -24.75 -14.32 -12.96
C VAL A 545 -23.38 -14.68 -13.49
N ALA A 546 -23.29 -15.73 -14.32
CA ALA A 546 -22.02 -16.22 -14.84
C ALA A 546 -21.35 -15.17 -15.74
N ASN A 547 -20.03 -15.01 -15.61
CA ASN A 547 -19.22 -14.04 -16.39
C ASN A 547 -19.79 -12.61 -16.32
N HIS A 548 -20.34 -12.21 -15.17
CA HIS A 548 -20.94 -10.89 -15.05
C HIS A 548 -19.89 -9.79 -14.98
N ALA A 549 -19.64 -9.16 -16.13
CA ALA A 549 -18.97 -7.86 -16.21
C ALA A 549 -20.03 -6.74 -16.21
N TYR A 550 -19.82 -5.74 -15.34
CA TYR A 550 -20.66 -4.54 -15.18
C TYR A 550 -20.19 -3.41 -16.08
#